data_AF-A0A7J2TLW7-F1
#
_entry.id   AF-A0A7J2TLW7-F1
#
_cell.length_a   1.000
_cell.length_b   1.000
_cell.length_c   1.000
_cell.angle_alpha   90.00
_cell.angle_beta   90.00
_cell.angle_gamma   90.00
#
_symmetry.space_group_name_H-M   'P 1'
#
loop_
_entity.id
_entity.type
_entity.pdbx_description
1 polymer ?
#
loop_
_entity_poly.entity_id
_entity_poly.type
_entity_poly.pdbx_seq_one_letter_code
_entity_poly.pdbx_strand_id
1 'polypeptide(L)' 'MQKLFETLAKNLKDLCDQRDVEKLIKIIDNAEKVFCSGMGRSGLVARAFAMRLMHLGYKAFVIGETITPRIGPGDV' A
#
# COMPACT_ATOMS: atom_id res chain seq x y z
N MET A 1 -6.58 -15.41 23.35
CA MET A 1 -5.80 -15.66 22.12
C MET A 1 -6.67 -16.25 21.01
N GLN A 2 -7.33 -17.39 21.19
CA GLN A 2 -8.11 -18.06 20.13
C GLN A 2 -9.24 -17.22 19.51
N LYS A 3 -10.07 -16.57 20.35
CA LYS A 3 -11.14 -15.66 19.91
C LYS A 3 -10.66 -14.47 19.06
N LEU A 4 -9.43 -13.99 19.30
CA LEU A 4 -8.85 -12.89 18.54
C LEU A 4 -8.53 -13.35 17.11
N PHE A 5 -7.88 -14.50 16.97
CA PHE A 5 -7.56 -15.08 15.67
C PHE A 5 -8.81 -15.39 14.85
N GLU A 6 -9.83 -15.96 15.48
CA GLU A 6 -11.12 -16.22 14.82
C GLU A 6 -11.78 -14.92 14.31
N THR A 7 -11.77 -13.87 15.13
CA THR A 7 -12.35 -12.57 14.75
C THR A 7 -11.58 -11.95 13.59
N LEU A 8 -10.24 -12.00 13.61
CA LEU A 8 -9.42 -11.50 12.51
C LEU A 8 -9.65 -12.29 11.23
N ALA A 9 -9.60 -13.62 11.29
CA ALA A 9 -9.83 -14.47 10.12
C ALA A 9 -11.21 -14.22 9.50
N LYS A 10 -12.25 -14.08 10.33
CA LYS A 10 -13.60 -13.75 9.87
C LYS A 10 -13.65 -12.40 9.16
N ASN A 11 -13.02 -11.37 9.73
CA ASN A 11 -13.02 -10.03 9.15
C ASN A 11 -12.18 -9.92 7.88
N LEU A 12 -11.20 -10.81 7.69
CA LEU A 12 -10.31 -10.80 6.53
C LEU A 12 -10.87 -11.59 5.33
N LYS A 13 -11.78 -12.55 5.57
CA LYS A 13 -12.13 -13.61 4.62
C LYS A 13 -12.67 -13.13 3.26
N ASP A 14 -13.28 -11.94 3.23
CA ASP A 14 -13.93 -11.38 2.03
C ASP A 14 -13.57 -9.90 1.81
N LEU A 15 -12.40 -9.44 2.27
CA LEU A 15 -12.02 -8.02 2.18
C LEU A 15 -11.70 -7.55 0.76
N CYS A 16 -11.22 -8.44 -0.10
CA CYS A 16 -10.74 -8.07 -1.42
C CYS A 16 -11.14 -9.12 -2.46
N ASP A 17 -11.69 -8.67 -3.58
CA ASP A 17 -11.84 -9.48 -4.78
C ASP A 17 -10.47 -9.64 -5.46
N GLN A 18 -10.13 -10.87 -5.85
CA GLN A 18 -8.91 -11.20 -6.58
C GLN A 18 -8.69 -10.28 -7.80
N ARG A 19 -9.76 -9.93 -8.51
CA ARG A 19 -9.71 -9.06 -9.69
C ARG A 19 -9.23 -7.65 -9.35
N ASP A 20 -9.57 -7.14 -8.18
CA ASP A 20 -9.16 -5.80 -7.76
C ASP A 20 -7.71 -5.80 -7.29
N VAL A 21 -7.25 -6.90 -6.67
CA VAL A 21 -5.84 -7.10 -6.35
C VAL A 21 -4.99 -7.15 -7.64
N GLU A 22 -5.43 -7.89 -8.66
CA GLU A 22 -4.73 -7.96 -9.96
C GLU A 22 -4.68 -6.60 -10.67
N LYS A 23 -5.75 -5.80 -10.59
CA LYS A 23 -5.73 -4.42 -11.10
C LYS A 23 -4.73 -3.55 -10.33
N LEU A 24 -4.71 -3.64 -9.01
CA LEU A 24 -3.77 -2.88 -8.17
C LEU A 24 -2.32 -3.21 -8.52
N ILE A 25 -2.00 -4.50 -8.67
CA ILE A 25 -0.66 -4.95 -9.07
C ILE A 25 -0.29 -4.33 -10.42
N LYS A 26 -1.17 -4.41 -11.43
CA LYS A 26 -0.92 -3.81 -12.74
C LYS A 26 -0.70 -2.30 -12.66
N ILE A 27 -1.46 -1.59 -11.82
CA ILE A 27 -1.30 -0.14 -11.65
C ILE A 27 0.09 0.16 -11.06
N ILE A 28 0.51 -0.58 -10.03
CA ILE A 28 1.81 -0.41 -9.38
C ILE A 28 2.97 -0.76 -10.34
N ASP A 29 2.85 -1.85 -11.10
CA ASP A 29 3.87 -2.31 -12.05
C ASP A 29 4.11 -1.33 -13.21
N ASN A 30 3.07 -0.58 -13.61
CA ASN A 30 3.16 0.39 -14.70
C ASN A 30 3.44 1.83 -14.21
N ALA A 31 3.52 2.07 -12.90
CA ALA A 31 3.73 3.41 -12.35
C ALA A 31 5.23 3.81 -12.37
N GLU A 32 5.51 5.07 -12.69
CA GLU A 32 6.88 5.60 -12.60
C GLU A 32 7.34 5.74 -11.14
N LYS A 33 6.45 6.23 -10.27
CA LYS A 33 6.60 6.28 -8.80
C LYS A 33 5.25 5.96 -8.14
N VAL A 34 5.31 5.39 -6.94
CA VAL A 34 4.14 5.05 -6.13
C VAL A 34 4.11 5.94 -4.89
N PHE A 35 3.01 6.65 -4.65
CA PHE A 35 2.83 7.52 -3.50
C PHE A 35 1.77 6.94 -2.56
N CYS A 36 2.19 6.61 -1.34
CA CYS A 36 1.30 6.16 -0.29
C CYS A 36 0.92 7.32 0.63
N SER A 37 -0.34 7.36 1.08
CA SER A 37 -0.83 8.38 2.02
C SER A 37 -1.73 7.74 3.08
N GLY A 38 -1.75 8.34 4.26
CA GLY A 38 -2.60 7.92 5.36
C GLY A 38 -2.28 8.69 6.64
N MET A 39 -3.26 8.77 7.55
CA MET A 39 -3.10 9.44 8.85
C MET A 39 -3.26 8.45 10.01
N GLY A 40 -2.67 8.78 11.16
CA GLY A 40 -2.72 7.97 12.37
C GLY A 40 -2.19 6.54 12.14
N ARG A 41 -2.95 5.53 12.58
CA ARG A 41 -2.59 4.12 12.42
C ARG A 41 -2.54 3.69 10.95
N SER A 42 -3.45 4.19 10.11
CA SER A 42 -3.44 3.90 8.68
C SER A 42 -2.21 4.50 8.00
N GLY A 43 -1.69 5.64 8.49
CA GLY A 43 -0.41 6.19 8.05
C GLY A 43 0.79 5.29 8.38
N LEU A 44 0.77 4.60 9.52
CA LEU A 44 1.79 3.59 9.85
C LEU A 44 1.74 2.40 8.89
N VAL A 45 0.54 1.94 8.53
CA VAL A 45 0.35 0.87 7.53
C VAL A 45 0.83 1.32 6.15
N ALA A 46 0.50 2.54 5.73
CA ALA A 46 0.96 3.12 4.46
C ALA A 46 2.49 3.21 4.38
N ARG A 47 3.16 3.62 5.47
CA ARG A 47 4.63 3.62 5.57
C ARG A 47 5.23 2.22 5.45
N ALA A 48 4.65 1.24 6.14
CA ALA A 48 5.10 -0.14 6.06
C ALA A 48 4.95 -0.70 4.63
N PHE A 49 3.85 -0.38 3.96
CA PHE A 49 3.60 -0.78 2.58
C PHE A 49 4.59 -0.13 1.59
N ALA A 50 4.77 1.19 1.65
CA ALA A 50 5.75 1.90 0.81
C ALA A 50 7.18 1.37 0.99
N MET A 51 7.58 1.05 2.24
CA MET A 51 8.89 0.45 2.52
C MET A 51 9.06 -0.91 1.84
N ARG A 52 8.01 -1.76 1.84
CA ARG A 52 8.07 -3.05 1.16
C ARG A 52 8.13 -2.91 -0.36
N LEU A 53 7.38 -1.98 -0.93
CA LEU A 53 7.50 -1.67 -2.36
C LEU A 53 8.91 -1.22 -2.73
N MET A 54 9.54 -0.37 -1.91
CA MET A 54 10.93 0.03 -2.11
C MET A 54 11.89 -1.18 -2.10
N HIS A 55 11.73 -2.13 -1.16
CA HIS A 55 12.54 -3.34 -1.14
C HIS A 55 12.33 -4.27 -2.34
N LEU A 56 11.17 -4.18 -3.00
CA LEU A 56 10.89 -4.90 -4.25
C LEU A 56 11.43 -4.18 -5.50
N GLY A 57 12.02 -2.98 -5.34
CA GLY A 57 12.62 -2.21 -6.43
C GLY A 57 11.74 -1.09 -6.98
N TYR A 58 10.53 -0.88 -6.46
CA TYR A 58 9.67 0.22 -6.88
C TYR A 58 10.15 1.56 -6.28
N LYS A 59 9.94 2.65 -7.02
CA LYS A 59 10.14 4.01 -6.51
C LYS A 59 8.93 4.43 -5.66
N ALA A 60 8.89 4.00 -4.41
CA ALA A 60 7.77 4.25 -3.50
C ALA A 60 8.08 5.34 -2.46
N PHE A 61 7.12 6.23 -2.21
CA PHE A 61 7.24 7.37 -1.29
C PHE A 61 5.99 7.51 -0.42
N VAL A 62 6.11 8.23 0.68
CA VAL A 62 4.98 8.50 1.59
C VAL A 62 4.76 10.00 1.64
N ILE A 63 3.54 10.44 1.30
CA ILE A 63 3.20 11.87 1.23
C ILE A 63 3.43 12.53 2.59
N GLY A 64 4.17 13.64 2.58
CA GLY A 64 4.50 14.42 3.78
C GLY A 64 5.85 14.09 4.41
N GLU A 65 6.57 13.06 3.93
CA GLU A 65 7.93 12.76 4.38
C GLU A 65 8.97 13.61 3.62
N THR A 66 10.13 13.86 4.25
CA THR A 66 11.15 14.84 3.82
C THR A 66 11.66 14.66 2.39
N ILE A 67 11.81 13.42 1.93
CA ILE A 67 12.43 13.10 0.63
C ILE A 67 11.40 12.88 -0.49
N THR A 68 10.12 13.17 -0.23
CA THR A 68 9.05 12.92 -1.20
C THR A 68 9.18 13.87 -2.39
N PRO A 69 9.42 13.36 -3.61
CA PRO A 69 9.58 14.20 -4.79
C PRO A 69 8.22 14.72 -5.28
N ARG A 70 8.26 15.60 -6.28
CA ARG A 70 7.05 16.07 -6.98
C ARG A 70 6.34 14.88 -7.66
N ILE A 71 5.02 14.80 -7.49
CA ILE A 71 4.13 13.91 -8.24
C ILE A 71 3.93 14.44 -9.67
N GLY A 72 3.90 13.54 -10.65
CA GLY A 72 3.78 13.87 -12.07
C GLY A 72 2.97 12.84 -12.86
N PRO A 73 2.82 13.06 -14.17
CA PRO A 73 2.16 12.09 -15.04
C PRO A 73 2.86 10.73 -15.00
N GLY A 74 2.09 9.64 -14.99
CA GLY A 74 2.63 8.28 -14.91
C GLY A 74 2.87 7.77 -13.48
N ASP A 75 2.73 8.63 -12.47
CA ASP A 75 2.74 8.23 -11.07
C ASP A 75 1.35 7.73 -10.61
N VAL A 76 1.33 6.97 -9.51
CA VAL A 76 0.10 6.56 -8.80
C VAL A 76 0.13 6.93 -7.33
#